data_AF-A0A8P4G2N7-F1
#
_entry.id   AF-A0A8P4G2N7-F1
#
_cell.length_a   1.000
_cell.length_b   1.000
_cell.length_c   1.000
_cell.angle_alpha   90.00
_cell.angle_beta   90.00
_cell.angle_gamma   90.00
#
_symmetry.space_group_name_H-M   'P 1'
#
loop_
_entity.id
_entity.type
_entity.pdbx_description
1 polymer ?
#
loop_
_entity_poly.entity_id
_entity_poly.type
_entity_poly.pdbx_seq_one_letter_code
_entity_poly.pdbx_strand_id
1 'polypeptide(L)'
;MLDTLQILLKPQRQHKKKRLVQSPNSYFMDVICFVVASIKTFITIHVGSVVCCYKITTMFSHAQTVVLCVGCSTVLCQPKGGKARLTEGCSFRRKQH
;
A
#
# COMPACT_ATOMS: atom_id res chain seq x y z
N MET A 1 2.85 -1.86 -39.43
CA MET A 1 3.99 -2.55 -38.77
C MET A 1 4.52 -1.78 -37.55
N LEU A 2 4.73 -0.46 -37.63
CA LEU A 2 5.12 0.35 -36.46
C LEU A 2 4.07 0.34 -35.33
N ASP A 3 2.77 0.33 -35.66
CA ASP A 3 1.71 0.28 -34.64
C ASP A 3 1.77 -0.99 -33.79
N THR A 4 2.04 -2.15 -34.40
CA THR A 4 2.18 -3.43 -33.71
C THR A 4 3.42 -3.49 -32.81
N LEU A 5 4.53 -2.87 -33.24
CA LEU A 5 5.73 -2.72 -32.40
C LEU A 5 5.47 -1.79 -31.20
N GLN A 6 4.69 -0.73 -31.39
CA GLN A 6 4.24 0.15 -30.30
C GLN A 6 3.44 -0.62 -29.22
N ILE A 7 2.61 -1.59 -29.63
CA ILE A 7 1.81 -2.45 -28.74
C ILE A 7 2.72 -3.34 -27.88
N LEU A 8 3.73 -3.96 -28.48
CA LEU A 8 4.69 -4.83 -27.79
C LEU A 8 5.60 -4.06 -26.84
N LEU A 9 6.06 -2.88 -27.23
CA LEU A 9 7.02 -2.09 -26.46
C LEU A 9 6.37 -1.25 -25.34
N LYS A 10 5.07 -0.92 -25.44
CA LYS A 10 4.37 -0.05 -24.46
C LYS A 10 2.99 -0.59 -24.03
N PRO A 11 2.91 -1.82 -23.47
CA PRO A 11 1.64 -2.40 -23.00
C PRO A 11 0.97 -1.57 -21.88
N GLN A 12 1.72 -0.71 -21.19
CA GLN A 12 1.22 0.16 -20.12
C GLN A 12 0.32 1.31 -20.60
N ARG A 13 0.39 1.70 -21.88
CA ARG A 13 -0.43 2.78 -22.44
C ARG A 13 -1.83 2.33 -22.85
N GLN A 14 -2.07 1.02 -22.85
CA GLN A 14 -3.36 0.45 -23.17
C GLN A 14 -4.17 0.13 -21.92
N HIS A 15 -5.49 0.29 -22.03
CA HIS A 15 -6.41 -0.18 -21.02
C HIS A 15 -6.21 -1.70 -20.80
N LYS A 16 -6.30 -2.17 -19.55
CA LYS A 16 -5.98 -3.56 -19.17
C LYS A 16 -6.68 -4.65 -20.00
N LYS A 17 -7.90 -4.39 -20.47
CA LYS A 17 -8.69 -5.31 -21.32
C LYS A 17 -8.29 -5.28 -22.80
N LYS A 18 -7.61 -4.24 -23.26
CA LYS A 18 -7.20 -4.03 -24.67
C LYS A 18 -5.76 -4.49 -24.95
N ARG A 19 -5.04 -4.95 -23.92
CA ARG A 19 -3.69 -5.48 -24.05
C ARG A 19 -3.70 -6.80 -24.82
N LEU A 20 -2.58 -7.09 -25.49
CA LEU A 20 -2.36 -8.37 -26.17
C LEU A 20 -2.60 -9.57 -25.23
N VAL A 21 -2.09 -9.47 -23.99
CA VAL A 21 -2.41 -10.39 -22.90
C VAL A 21 -3.11 -9.61 -21.81
N GLN A 22 -4.32 -10.02 -21.47
CA GLN A 22 -5.08 -9.38 -20.40
C GLN A 22 -4.46 -9.69 -19.04
N SER A 23 -4.15 -8.65 -18.28
CA SER A 23 -3.63 -8.77 -16.92
C SER A 23 -4.11 -7.62 -16.04
N PRO A 24 -4.34 -7.87 -14.73
CA PRO A 24 -4.76 -6.83 -13.81
C PRO A 24 -3.63 -5.80 -13.58
N ASN A 25 -4.03 -4.55 -13.29
CA ASN A 25 -3.10 -3.49 -12.88
C ASN A 25 -2.83 -3.45 -11.36
N SER A 26 -3.59 -4.25 -10.60
CA SER A 26 -3.49 -4.35 -9.15
C SER A 26 -2.45 -5.38 -8.74
N TYR A 27 -1.93 -5.24 -7.53
CA TYR A 27 -0.85 -6.09 -7.01
C TYR A 27 -0.95 -6.14 -5.48
N PHE A 28 -0.36 -7.19 -4.90
CA PHE A 28 -0.13 -7.28 -3.47
C PHE A 28 1.16 -6.53 -3.11
N MET A 29 1.17 -5.92 -1.94
CA MET A 29 2.32 -5.20 -1.40
C MET A 29 2.51 -5.55 0.07
N ASP A 30 3.76 -5.59 0.50
CA ASP A 30 4.16 -5.65 1.89
C ASP A 30 4.35 -4.22 2.38
N VAL A 31 3.57 -3.81 3.38
CA VAL A 31 3.67 -2.49 4.02
C VAL A 31 4.31 -2.67 5.39
N ILE A 32 5.41 -1.97 5.60
CA ILE A 32 6.09 -1.89 6.89
C ILE A 32 5.55 -0.67 7.61
N CYS A 33 4.93 -0.91 8.76
CA CYS A 33 4.62 0.18 9.68
C CYS A 33 5.96 0.75 10.19
N PHE A 34 6.19 2.05 10.09
CA PHE A 34 7.23 2.75 10.86
C PHE A 34 6.61 3.92 11.66
N VAL A 35 5.29 3.88 11.87
CA VAL A 35 4.61 5.00 12.51
C VAL A 35 4.94 5.00 13.99
N VAL A 36 5.50 6.11 14.44
CA VAL A 36 5.67 6.42 15.87
C VAL A 36 4.28 6.67 16.43
N ALA A 37 3.76 5.74 17.22
CA ALA A 37 2.52 5.98 17.95
C ALA A 37 2.81 7.00 19.06
N SER A 38 2.44 8.27 18.84
CA SER A 38 2.24 9.20 19.94
C SER A 38 1.02 8.71 20.71
N ILE A 39 1.24 7.99 21.82
CA ILE A 39 0.16 7.71 22.75
C ILE A 39 -0.26 9.07 23.34
N LYS A 40 -1.25 9.71 22.73
CA LYS A 40 -2.02 10.79 23.34
C LYS A 40 -2.97 10.14 24.34
N THR A 41 -2.46 9.67 25.49
CA THR A 41 -3.30 9.54 26.67
C THR A 41 -3.02 10.73 27.57
N PHE A 42 -3.96 11.67 27.53
CA PHE A 42 -3.98 12.91 28.29
C PHE A 42 -4.11 12.72 29.82
N ILE A 43 -3.94 11.50 30.34
CA ILE A 43 -4.22 11.17 31.74
C ILE A 43 -3.01 10.42 32.32
N THR A 44 -2.20 11.17 33.07
CA THR A 44 -1.23 10.79 34.10
C THR A 44 0.04 9.99 33.72
N ILE A 45 1.19 10.66 33.85
CA ILE A 45 2.59 10.19 33.95
C ILE A 45 3.27 9.80 32.62
N HIS A 46 4.25 10.63 32.24
CA HIS A 46 5.16 10.44 31.11
C HIS A 46 6.04 9.17 31.28
N VAL A 47 5.54 8.03 30.82
CA VAL A 47 6.41 6.98 30.25
C VAL A 47 6.06 6.86 28.77
N GLY A 48 6.54 7.83 28.00
CA GLY A 48 6.40 7.87 26.55
C GLY A 48 7.17 6.72 25.91
N SER A 49 6.56 5.54 25.87
CA SER A 49 7.11 4.42 25.13
C SER A 49 6.89 4.67 23.65
N VAL A 50 7.90 5.29 23.03
CA VAL A 50 8.09 5.36 21.57
C VAL A 50 8.23 3.91 21.08
N VAL A 51 7.10 3.26 20.80
CA VAL A 51 7.13 1.94 20.19
C VAL A 51 7.19 2.13 18.68
N CYS A 52 8.38 1.99 18.14
CA CYS A 52 8.55 1.77 16.71
C CYS A 52 7.96 0.38 16.38
N CYS A 53 6.80 0.35 15.74
CA CYS A 53 6.33 -0.87 15.12
C CYS A 53 7.18 -1.12 13.88
N TYR A 54 7.58 -2.37 13.63
CA TYR A 54 8.26 -2.82 12.40
C TYR A 54 7.55 -4.02 11.78
N LYS A 55 6.27 -4.22 12.13
CA LYS A 55 5.48 -5.34 11.64
C LYS A 55 5.15 -5.13 10.16
N ILE A 56 5.36 -6.18 9.38
CA ILE A 56 5.04 -6.24 7.95
C ILE A 56 3.60 -6.72 7.81
N THR A 57 2.78 -5.94 7.11
CA THR A 57 1.39 -6.30 6.79
C THR A 57 1.24 -6.41 5.29
N THR A 58 0.73 -7.55 4.81
CA THR A 58 0.37 -7.72 3.41
C THR A 58 -0.97 -7.07 3.11
N MET A 59 -1.03 -6.22 2.09
CA MET A 59 -2.29 -5.63 1.66
C MET A 59 -2.38 -5.51 0.14
N PHE A 60 -3.62 -5.37 -0.35
CA PHE A 60 -3.91 -5.20 -1.77
C PHE A 60 -3.81 -3.73 -2.19
N SER A 61 -3.29 -3.46 -3.39
CA SER A 61 -3.04 -2.08 -3.84
C SER A 61 -4.28 -1.22 -4.00
N HIS A 62 -5.46 -1.81 -4.18
CA HIS A 62 -6.76 -1.12 -4.26
C HIS A 62 -7.67 -1.56 -3.12
N ALA A 63 -7.13 -1.71 -1.90
CA ALA A 63 -7.91 -2.05 -0.72
C ALA A 63 -9.13 -1.12 -0.58
N GLN A 64 -10.31 -1.72 -0.40
CA GLN A 64 -11.59 -1.01 -0.25
C GLN A 64 -11.93 -0.68 1.21
N THR A 65 -11.20 -1.28 2.15
CA THR A 65 -11.33 -1.05 3.59
C THR A 65 -10.10 -0.36 4.14
N VAL A 66 -10.26 0.28 5.30
CA VAL A 66 -9.13 0.80 6.08
C VAL A 66 -8.32 -0.40 6.61
N VAL A 67 -7.02 -0.42 6.35
CA VAL A 67 -6.13 -1.48 6.85
C VAL A 67 -5.39 -0.95 8.08
N LEU A 68 -5.47 -1.71 9.18
CA LEU A 68 -4.84 -1.39 10.45
C LEU A 68 -3.61 -2.27 10.67
N CYS A 69 -2.61 -1.75 11.35
CA CYS A 69 -1.46 -2.53 11.81
C CYS A 69 -1.88 -3.45 12.97
N VAL A 70 -1.49 -4.73 12.92
CA VAL A 70 -1.81 -5.72 13.96
C VAL A 70 -1.17 -5.37 15.32
N GLY A 71 -0.05 -4.64 15.34
CA GLY A 71 0.71 -4.33 16.56
C GLY A 71 0.37 -3.01 17.24
N CYS A 72 0.20 -1.92 16.49
CA CYS A 72 -0.09 -0.59 17.03
C CYS A 72 -1.51 -0.09 16.78
N SER A 73 -2.36 -0.86 16.09
CA SER A 73 -3.69 -0.43 15.64
C SER A 73 -3.71 0.87 14.82
N THR A 74 -2.54 1.34 14.37
CA THR A 74 -2.44 2.52 13.51
C THR A 74 -2.96 2.20 12.11
N VAL A 75 -3.64 3.18 11.50
CA VAL A 75 -4.06 3.12 10.10
C VAL A 75 -2.84 3.06 9.19
N LEU A 76 -2.72 1.99 8.39
CA LEU A 76 -1.67 1.82 7.38
C LEU A 76 -2.10 2.38 6.02
N CYS A 77 -3.37 2.23 5.68
CA CYS A 77 -3.93 2.79 4.46
C CYS A 77 -5.40 3.20 4.59
N GLN A 78 -5.80 4.16 3.77
CA GLN A 78 -7.19 4.55 3.56
C GLN A 78 -7.66 4.15 2.15
N PRO A 79 -8.89 3.63 2.01
CA PRO A 79 -9.45 3.27 0.72
C PRO A 79 -9.69 4.52 -0.14
N LYS A 80 -9.53 4.37 -1.45
CA LYS A 80 -9.83 5.38 -2.47
C LYS A 80 -10.50 4.70 -3.65
N GLY A 81 -11.04 5.48 -4.59
CA GLY A 81 -11.56 4.95 -5.87
C GLY A 81 -10.49 4.33 -6.80
N GLY A 82 -9.21 4.37 -6.41
CA GLY A 82 -8.08 3.82 -7.15
C GLY A 82 -7.10 3.10 -6.21
N LYS A 83 -5.80 3.37 -6.36
CA LYS A 83 -4.80 2.85 -5.42
C LYS A 83 -5.05 3.42 -4.02
N ALA A 84 -4.99 2.56 -3.01
CA ALA A 84 -5.16 2.94 -1.61
C ALA A 84 -4.09 3.98 -1.21
N ARG A 85 -4.47 4.94 -0.36
CA ARG A 85 -3.55 5.95 0.17
C ARG A 85 -2.83 5.36 1.39
N LEU A 86 -1.51 5.25 1.34
CA LEU A 86 -0.71 4.85 2.49
C LEU A 86 -0.53 6.01 3.47
N THR A 87 -0.43 5.67 4.75
CA THR A 87 -0.10 6.62 5.82
C THR A 87 1.36 7.06 5.69
N GLU A 88 1.62 8.33 6.01
CA GLU A 88 2.96 8.90 6.02
C GLU A 88 3.86 8.13 6.99
N GLY A 89 5.13 7.94 6.59
CA GLY A 89 6.08 7.13 7.34
C GLY A 89 5.97 5.61 7.10
N CYS A 90 4.94 5.09 6.43
CA CYS A 90 4.92 3.68 6.04
C CYS A 90 5.82 3.44 4.81
N SER A 91 6.64 2.39 4.85
CA SER A 91 7.39 1.92 3.68
C SER A 91 6.64 0.76 3.03
N PHE A 92 6.76 0.59 1.72
CA PHE A 92 6.13 -0.53 1.04
C PHE A 92 7.03 -1.17 -0.02
N ARG A 93 6.88 -2.49 -0.18
CA ARG A 93 7.49 -3.28 -1.25
C ARG A 93 6.39 -3.98 -2.04
N ARG A 94 6.39 -3.85 -3.36
CA ARG A 94 5.49 -4.64 -4.22
C ARG A 94 5.94 -6.11 -4.18
N LYS A 95 5.01 -7.02 -3.89
CA LYS A 95 5.27 -8.45 -4.05
C LYS A 95 5.29 -8.80 -5.53
N GLN A 96 6.32 -9.52 -5.93
CA GLN A 96 6.44 -10.09 -7.25
C GLN A 96 5.96 -11.54 -7.16
N HIS A 97 5.00 -11.89 -8.02
CA HIS A 97 4.62 -13.27 -8.28
C HIS A 97 5.51 -13.79 -9.40
#